data_AF-A0A0D5C3S4-F1
#
_entry.id   AF-A0A0D5C3S4-F1
#
_cell.length_a   1.000
_cell.length_b   1.000
_cell.length_c   1.000
_cell.angle_alpha   90.00
_cell.angle_beta   90.00
_cell.angle_gamma   90.00
#
_symmetry.space_group_name_H-M   'P 1'
#
loop_
_entity.id
_entity.type
_entity.pdbx_description
1 polymer ?
#
loop_
_entity_poly.entity_id
_entity_poly.type
_entity_poly.pdbx_seq_one_letter_code
_entity_poly.pdbx_strand_id
1 'polypeptide(L)'
;MSIRKPVIRKPKVPKIKKPLISKRKRIVKKSPSLSLGRVKTKITPKKPVLHKKTTTKTALGTCYVEKNCKGVIARKVTKAQCKSQGGKSWKKSGGTCEKL
;
A
#
# COMPACT_ATOMS: atom_id res chain seq x y z
N MET A 1 -53.20 17.82 1.10
CA MET A 1 -52.10 18.67 0.59
C MET A 1 -50.86 17.81 0.40
N SER A 2 -50.27 17.77 -0.80
CA SER A 2 -49.11 16.90 -1.09
C SER A 2 -47.80 17.64 -0.83
N ILE A 3 -47.02 17.19 0.17
CA ILE A 3 -45.70 17.74 0.50
C ILE A 3 -44.72 17.28 -0.57
N ARG A 4 -44.23 18.21 -1.40
CA ARG A 4 -43.21 17.91 -2.42
C ARG A 4 -41.86 17.67 -1.72
N LYS A 5 -41.21 16.55 -2.04
CA LYS A 5 -39.86 16.23 -1.52
C LYS A 5 -38.84 17.30 -1.96
N PRO A 6 -37.89 17.70 -1.08
CA PRO A 6 -36.88 18.68 -1.45
C PRO A 6 -35.92 18.12 -2.51
N VAL A 7 -35.70 18.89 -3.58
CA VAL A 7 -34.76 18.54 -4.66
C VAL A 7 -33.34 18.89 -4.22
N ILE A 8 -32.53 17.89 -3.91
CA ILE A 8 -31.11 18.05 -3.56
C ILE A 8 -30.34 18.42 -4.83
N ARG A 9 -29.86 19.67 -4.91
CA ARG A 9 -29.03 20.13 -6.03
C ARG A 9 -27.60 19.62 -5.89
N LYS A 10 -27.04 19.09 -6.98
CA LYS A 10 -25.63 18.67 -7.01
C LYS A 10 -24.70 19.85 -6.72
N PRO A 11 -23.62 19.65 -5.96
CA PRO A 11 -22.65 20.71 -5.68
C PRO A 11 -21.98 21.17 -6.97
N LYS A 12 -21.82 22.49 -7.12
CA LYS A 12 -21.19 23.09 -8.29
C LYS A 12 -19.66 23.03 -8.13
N VAL A 13 -19.00 22.23 -8.96
CA VAL A 13 -17.54 22.14 -8.96
C VAL A 13 -16.93 23.45 -9.47
N PRO A 14 -15.97 24.06 -8.74
CA PRO A 14 -15.33 25.29 -9.18
C PRO A 14 -14.46 25.03 -10.43
N LYS A 15 -14.55 25.93 -11.41
CA LYS A 15 -13.71 25.88 -12.61
C LYS A 15 -12.28 26.28 -12.26
N ILE A 16 -11.34 25.33 -12.33
CA ILE A 16 -9.91 25.62 -12.20
C ILE A 16 -9.43 26.32 -13.47
N LYS A 17 -8.93 27.56 -13.35
CA LYS A 17 -8.36 28.32 -14.47
C LYS A 17 -6.89 27.92 -14.66
N LYS A 18 -6.48 27.70 -15.92
CA LYS A 18 -5.07 27.46 -16.26
C LYS A 18 -4.22 28.68 -15.84
N PRO A 19 -2.99 28.47 -15.33
CA PRO A 19 -2.11 29.58 -15.00
C PRO A 19 -1.74 30.39 -16.23
N LEU A 20 -1.53 31.70 -16.00
CA LEU A 20 -0.99 32.64 -16.98
C LEU A 20 0.31 32.09 -17.58
N ILE A 21 0.53 32.36 -18.87
CA ILE A 21 1.65 31.81 -19.66
C ILE A 21 3.01 32.13 -19.00
N SER A 22 3.15 33.31 -18.42
CA SER A 22 4.36 33.74 -17.68
C SER A 22 4.67 32.91 -16.44
N LYS A 23 3.66 32.29 -15.82
CA LYS A 23 3.81 31.45 -14.62
C LYS A 23 4.07 29.98 -14.95
N ARG A 24 4.12 29.60 -16.24
CA ARG A 24 4.42 28.23 -16.67
C ARG A 24 5.93 28.03 -16.71
N LYS A 25 6.45 26.97 -16.07
CA LYS A 25 7.86 26.59 -16.21
C LYS A 25 8.16 26.24 -17.68
N ARG A 26 9.22 26.83 -18.25
CA ARG A 26 9.64 26.58 -19.62
C ARG A 26 10.32 25.21 -19.70
N ILE A 27 9.67 24.24 -20.34
CA ILE A 27 10.29 22.95 -20.67
C ILE A 27 11.15 23.19 -21.91
N VAL A 28 12.45 23.44 -21.71
CA VAL A 28 13.40 23.55 -22.81
C VAL A 28 13.67 22.14 -23.33
N LYS A 29 13.13 21.79 -24.50
CA LYS A 29 13.48 20.56 -25.20
C LYS A 29 14.93 20.69 -25.68
N LYS A 30 15.90 20.15 -24.93
CA LYS A 30 17.27 20.02 -25.43
C LYS A 30 17.25 19.09 -26.65
N SER A 31 17.79 19.56 -27.77
CA SER A 31 18.03 18.74 -28.95
C SER A 31 19.05 17.65 -28.61
N PRO A 32 18.84 16.38 -29.02
CA PRO A 32 19.87 15.38 -28.88
C PRO A 32 21.03 15.73 -29.82
N SER A 33 22.19 16.04 -29.24
CA SER A 33 23.43 16.25 -30.00
C SER A 33 23.96 14.89 -30.45
N LEU A 34 23.88 14.58 -31.75
CA LEU A 34 24.42 13.36 -32.37
C LEU A 34 25.93 13.46 -32.65
N SER A 35 26.71 14.02 -31.72
CA SER A 35 28.17 13.92 -31.78
C SER A 35 28.62 12.74 -30.94
N LEU A 36 28.88 11.61 -31.61
CA LEU A 36 29.58 10.45 -31.07
C LEU A 36 31.05 10.79 -30.80
N GLY A 37 31.30 11.71 -29.88
CA GLY A 37 32.59 11.79 -29.20
C GLY A 37 32.59 10.75 -28.10
N ARG A 38 33.46 9.74 -28.17
CA ARG A 38 33.61 8.70 -27.13
C ARG A 38 34.14 9.34 -25.85
N VAL A 39 33.26 9.92 -25.04
CA VAL A 39 33.59 10.39 -23.71
C VAL A 39 33.89 9.16 -22.86
N LYS A 40 35.17 8.93 -22.54
CA LYS A 40 35.58 7.98 -21.50
C LYS A 40 35.19 8.57 -20.14
N THR A 41 33.90 8.62 -19.83
CA THR A 41 33.47 8.80 -18.45
C THR A 41 33.84 7.52 -17.70
N LYS A 42 34.77 7.61 -16.74
CA LYS A 42 34.87 6.61 -15.67
C LYS A 42 33.56 6.69 -14.90
N ILE A 43 32.56 5.96 -15.36
CA ILE A 43 31.30 5.77 -14.66
C ILE A 43 31.68 5.02 -13.39
N THR A 44 31.80 5.70 -12.27
CA THR A 44 31.70 5.04 -10.99
C THR A 44 30.24 4.60 -10.88
N PRO A 45 29.92 3.30 -10.99
CA PRO A 45 28.56 2.87 -10.78
C PRO A 45 28.24 3.22 -9.33
N LYS A 46 27.36 4.21 -9.12
CA LYS A 46 26.69 4.32 -7.82
C LYS A 46 26.05 2.96 -7.60
N LYS A 47 26.55 2.24 -6.59
CA LYS A 47 26.08 0.91 -6.25
C LYS A 47 24.55 0.96 -6.23
N PRO A 48 23.84 0.13 -7.01
CA PRO A 48 22.40 0.07 -6.87
C PRO A 48 22.13 -0.25 -5.40
N VAL A 49 21.37 0.62 -4.73
CA VAL A 49 20.89 0.33 -3.38
C VAL A 49 19.93 -0.84 -3.56
N LEU A 50 20.47 -2.05 -3.42
CA LEU A 50 19.70 -3.27 -3.41
C LEU A 50 18.85 -3.20 -2.14
N HIS A 51 17.64 -2.67 -2.26
CA HIS A 51 16.63 -2.79 -1.21
C HIS A 51 16.39 -4.29 -1.05
N LYS A 52 17.10 -4.90 -0.10
CA LYS A 52 16.88 -6.29 0.29
C LYS A 52 15.40 -6.38 0.66
N LYS A 53 14.62 -7.13 -0.12
CA LYS A 53 13.27 -7.50 0.27
C LYS A 53 13.43 -8.29 1.56
N THR A 54 13.23 -7.66 2.70
CA THR A 54 13.18 -8.35 3.97
C THR A 54 11.95 -9.24 3.90
N THR A 55 12.14 -10.50 3.56
CA THR A 55 11.10 -11.53 3.64
C THR A 55 10.83 -11.74 5.11
N THR A 56 10.00 -10.88 5.70
CA THR A 56 9.45 -11.07 7.03
C THR A 56 8.67 -12.37 6.97
N LYS A 57 9.26 -13.45 7.49
CA LYS A 57 8.61 -14.75 7.64
C LYS A 57 7.47 -14.57 8.64
N THR A 58 6.30 -14.20 8.14
CA THR A 58 5.10 -14.04 8.97
C THR A 58 4.78 -15.37 9.61
N ALA A 59 4.75 -15.39 10.94
CA ALA A 59 4.43 -16.60 11.67
C ALA A 59 2.98 -17.02 11.37
N LEU A 60 2.81 -18.15 10.72
CA LEU A 60 1.52 -18.79 10.50
C LEU A 60 1.22 -19.75 11.65
N GLY A 61 -0.04 -19.80 12.03
CA GLY A 61 -0.53 -20.60 13.15
C GLY A 61 -1.98 -21.04 12.95
N THR A 62 -2.58 -21.54 14.01
CA THR A 62 -3.97 -21.99 14.03
C THR A 62 -4.80 -21.02 14.87
N CYS A 63 -5.98 -20.68 14.37
CA CYS A 63 -6.96 -19.81 15.01
C CYS A 63 -8.05 -20.64 15.69
N TYR A 64 -8.51 -20.17 16.85
CA TYR A 64 -9.47 -20.88 17.68
C TYR A 64 -10.60 -19.95 18.18
N VAL A 65 -11.78 -20.52 18.38
CA VAL A 65 -12.99 -19.82 18.84
C VAL A 65 -12.89 -19.43 20.31
N GLU A 66 -12.30 -20.28 21.15
CA GLU A 66 -12.22 -20.05 22.60
C GLU A 66 -10.84 -19.54 23.05
N LYS A 67 -10.75 -19.06 24.29
CA LYS A 67 -9.51 -18.49 24.86
C LYS A 67 -8.41 -19.54 25.15
N ASN A 68 -8.76 -20.84 25.19
CA ASN A 68 -7.86 -21.94 25.57
C ASN A 68 -7.44 -22.82 24.37
N CYS A 69 -7.38 -22.25 23.16
CA CYS A 69 -7.11 -22.99 21.92
C CYS A 69 -8.04 -24.21 21.71
N LYS A 70 -9.34 -24.01 22.01
CA LYS A 70 -10.41 -24.97 21.75
C LYS A 70 -11.31 -24.46 20.62
N GLY A 71 -11.79 -25.39 19.80
CA GLY A 71 -12.61 -25.11 18.62
C GLY A 71 -11.80 -24.45 17.51
N VAL A 72 -11.20 -25.25 16.61
CA VAL A 72 -10.39 -24.73 15.50
C VAL A 72 -11.28 -24.02 14.47
N ILE A 73 -10.96 -22.76 14.17
CA ILE A 73 -11.62 -21.98 13.10
C ILE A 73 -10.89 -22.18 11.78
N ALA A 74 -9.59 -21.87 11.78
CA ALA A 74 -8.78 -21.85 10.57
C ALA A 74 -7.33 -22.22 10.89
N ARG A 75 -6.69 -22.93 9.96
CA ARG A 75 -5.28 -23.33 10.06
C ARG A 75 -4.43 -22.48 9.12
N LYS A 76 -3.14 -22.34 9.41
CA LYS A 76 -2.15 -21.58 8.62
C LYS A 76 -2.53 -20.11 8.41
N VAL A 77 -3.08 -19.47 9.45
CA VAL A 77 -3.47 -18.06 9.45
C VAL A 77 -2.55 -17.24 10.35
N THR A 78 -2.42 -15.95 10.05
CA THR A 78 -1.74 -14.98 10.92
C THR A 78 -2.61 -14.59 12.11
N LYS A 79 -2.02 -14.03 13.18
CA LYS A 79 -2.77 -13.47 14.33
C LYS A 79 -3.83 -12.45 13.90
N ALA A 80 -3.47 -11.57 12.96
CA ALA A 80 -4.37 -10.54 12.45
C ALA A 80 -5.60 -11.13 11.73
N GLN A 81 -5.37 -12.15 10.90
CA GLN A 81 -6.47 -12.87 10.23
C GLN A 81 -7.36 -13.59 11.24
N CYS A 82 -6.80 -14.19 12.28
CA CYS A 82 -7.58 -14.84 13.33
C CYS A 82 -8.49 -13.85 14.07
N LYS A 83 -7.99 -12.65 14.40
CA LYS A 83 -8.79 -11.59 15.01
C LYS A 83 -9.93 -11.12 14.11
N SER A 84 -9.68 -10.99 12.79
CA SER A 84 -10.73 -10.63 11.82
C SER A 84 -11.80 -11.71 11.65
N GLN A 85 -11.48 -12.98 11.91
CA GLN A 85 -12.43 -14.10 11.84
C GLN A 85 -13.20 -14.31 13.16
N GLY A 86 -13.01 -13.46 14.17
CA GLY A 86 -13.67 -13.59 15.47
C GLY A 86 -13.05 -14.64 16.41
N GLY A 87 -11.82 -15.09 16.14
CA GLY A 87 -11.11 -16.01 17.02
C GLY A 87 -10.63 -15.34 18.31
N LYS A 88 -10.73 -16.08 19.44
CA LYS A 88 -10.34 -15.60 20.78
C LYS A 88 -8.95 -16.08 21.21
N SER A 89 -8.37 -17.06 20.52
CA SER A 89 -6.98 -17.46 20.73
C SER A 89 -6.31 -17.94 19.45
N TRP A 90 -4.98 -17.90 19.42
CA TRP A 90 -4.16 -18.30 18.30
C TRP A 90 -2.90 -19.01 18.78
N LYS A 91 -2.52 -20.08 18.07
CA LYS A 91 -1.36 -20.90 18.40
C LYS A 91 -0.41 -20.93 17.22
N LYS A 92 0.82 -20.48 17.40
CA LYS A 92 1.88 -20.69 16.41
C LYS A 92 2.14 -22.19 16.22
N SER A 93 2.51 -22.64 15.03
CA SER A 93 2.91 -24.03 14.81
C SER A 93 4.03 -24.44 15.78
N GLY A 94 3.77 -25.42 16.65
CA GLY A 94 4.70 -25.87 17.71
C GLY A 94 4.86 -24.91 18.91
N GLY A 95 4.09 -23.82 18.98
CA GLY A 95 4.16 -22.84 20.07
C GLY A 95 3.08 -23.01 21.14
N THR A 96 3.08 -22.11 22.11
CA THR A 96 2.05 -22.01 23.15
C THR A 96 0.78 -21.35 22.62
N CYS A 97 -0.34 -21.59 23.30
CA CYS A 97 -1.61 -20.93 23.01
C CYS A 97 -1.54 -19.47 23.49
N GLU A 98 -1.78 -18.52 22.58
CA GLU A 98 -1.83 -17.10 22.92
C GLU A 98 -3.28 -16.60 22.83
N LYS A 99 -3.72 -15.87 23.84
CA LYS A 99 -5.01 -15.19 23.82
C LYS A 99 -4.92 -13.96 22.90
N LEU A 100 -5.93 -13.79 22.05
CA LEU A 100 -6.04 -12.68 21.09
C LEU A 100 -7.03 -11.60 21.53
#